data_AF-A0A5C7M113-F1
#
_entry.id   AF-A0A5C7M113-F1
#
_cell.length_a   1.000
_cell.length_b   1.000
_cell.length_c   1.000
_cell.angle_alpha   90.00
_cell.angle_beta   90.00
_cell.angle_gamma   90.00
#
_symmetry.space_group_name_H-M   'P 1'
#
loop_
_entity.id
_entity.type
_entity.pdbx_description
1 polymer ?
#
loop_
_entity_poly.entity_id
_entity_poly.type
_entity_poly.pdbx_seq_one_letter_code
_entity_poly.pdbx_strand_id
1 'polypeptide(L)' 'MLAGVIYKVGGRYGLHEVLVATDGDAIIVADLDGEILIEHTRPAPGVTYVGNGKPRGSHPTPQETSPMS' A
#
# COMPACT_ATOMS: atom_id res chain seq x y z
N MET A 1 4.78 15.15 -9.42
CA MET A 1 3.46 15.50 -8.83
C MET A 1 2.51 14.30 -8.84
N LEU A 2 1.82 14.02 -7.72
CA LEU A 2 0.92 12.85 -7.57
C LEU A 2 -0.50 13.05 -8.14
N ALA A 3 -0.80 14.25 -8.67
CA ALA A 3 -2.04 14.57 -9.39
C ALA A 3 -3.36 14.25 -8.65
N GLY A 4 -3.36 14.35 -7.31
CA GLY A 4 -4.55 14.08 -6.49
C GLY A 4 -4.97 12.60 -6.43
N VAL A 5 -4.11 11.69 -6.88
CA VAL A 5 -4.36 10.24 -6.86
C VAL A 5 -4.01 9.65 -5.49
N ILE A 6 -4.88 8.80 -4.98
CA ILE A 6 -4.66 8.04 -3.74
C ILE A 6 -3.96 6.73 -4.08
N TYR A 7 -2.76 6.52 -3.54
CA TYR A 7 -2.02 5.27 -3.64
C TYR A 7 -2.14 4.51 -2.32
N LYS A 8 -2.77 3.34 -2.35
CA LYS A 8 -2.79 2.46 -1.19
C LYS A 8 -1.43 1.79 -1.08
N VAL A 9 -0.80 1.90 0.08
CA VAL A 9 0.48 1.24 0.40
C VAL A 9 0.21 -0.12 1.09
N GLY A 10 -0.66 -0.12 2.10
CA GLY A 10 -1.09 -1.34 2.80
C GLY A 10 -1.70 -1.00 4.16
N GLY A 11 -2.66 -1.81 4.63
CA GLY A 11 -3.39 -1.50 5.87
C GLY A 11 -2.50 -1.42 7.12
N ARG A 12 -1.40 -2.19 7.15
CA ARG A 12 -0.42 -2.17 8.24
C ARG A 12 0.37 -0.87 8.38
N TYR A 13 0.37 -0.03 7.35
CA TYR A 13 1.08 1.25 7.31
C TYR A 13 0.16 2.44 7.58
N GLY A 14 -1.06 2.19 8.10
CA GLY A 14 -1.96 3.28 8.48
C GLY A 14 -1.31 4.16 9.55
N LEU A 15 -1.32 5.49 9.33
CA LEU A 15 -0.72 6.50 10.20
C LEU A 15 0.82 6.49 10.26
N HIS A 16 1.49 5.64 9.49
CA HIS A 16 2.95 5.70 9.35
C HIS A 16 3.35 6.80 8.35
N GLU A 17 4.44 7.50 8.66
CA GLU A 17 5.11 8.36 7.69
C GLU A 17 5.85 7.50 6.65
N VAL A 18 5.88 7.99 5.42
CA VAL A 18 6.51 7.31 4.28
C VAL A 18 7.29 8.32 3.45
N LEU A 19 8.35 7.84 2.80
CA LEU A 19 9.07 8.59 1.78
C LEU A 19 8.41 8.36 0.44
N VAL A 20 8.15 9.44 -0.30
CA VAL A 20 7.63 9.37 -1.67
C VAL A 20 8.64 9.97 -2.62
N ALA A 21 9.11 9.15 -3.55
CA ALA A 21 10.00 9.57 -4.64
C ALA A 21 9.26 9.51 -5.97
N THR A 22 9.52 10.48 -6.84
CA THR A 22 8.99 10.50 -8.21
C THR A 22 10.12 10.75 -9.21
N ASP A 23 10.20 9.91 -10.24
CA ASP A 23 11.13 10.07 -11.36
C ASP A 23 10.38 9.84 -12.67
N GLY A 24 10.17 10.91 -13.45
CA GLY A 24 9.27 10.88 -14.60
C GLY A 24 7.86 10.40 -14.21
N ASP A 25 7.47 9.24 -14.76
CA ASP A 25 6.20 8.57 -14.44
C ASP A 25 6.32 7.54 -13.32
N ALA A 26 7.52 7.22 -12.84
CA ALA A 26 7.69 6.33 -11.71
C ALA A 26 7.31 7.02 -10.40
N ILE A 27 6.61 6.28 -9.56
CA ILE A 27 6.21 6.64 -8.21
C ILE A 27 6.63 5.50 -7.30
N ILE A 28 7.52 5.80 -6.37
CA ILE A 28 8.05 4.85 -5.39
C ILE A 28 7.64 5.36 -4.01
N VAL A 29 7.07 4.48 -3.21
CA VAL A 29 6.79 4.76 -1.80
C VAL A 29 7.62 3.80 -0.96
N ALA A 30 8.40 4.34 -0.05
CA ALA A 30 9.26 3.61 0.87
C ALA A 30 8.93 3.99 2.33
N ASP A 31 9.34 3.17 3.28
CA ASP A 31 9.38 3.59 4.68
C ASP A 31 10.57 4.52 4.95
N LEU A 32 10.75 4.93 6.22
CA LEU A 32 11.82 5.84 6.62
C LEU A 32 13.21 5.18 6.64
N ASP A 33 13.27 3.85 6.65
CA ASP A 33 14.51 3.06 6.57
C ASP A 33 14.90 2.76 5.10
N GLY A 34 14.03 3.09 4.16
CA GLY A 34 14.24 2.91 2.72
C GLY A 34 13.70 1.59 2.15
N GLU A 35 12.94 0.81 2.91
CA GLU A 35 12.24 -0.37 2.38
C GLU A 35 11.15 0.08 1.41
N ILE A 36 11.20 -0.42 0.16
CA ILE A 36 10.19 -0.12 -0.85
C ILE A 36 8.88 -0.84 -0.51
N LEU A 37 7.81 -0.06 -0.33
CA LEU A 37 6.49 -0.55 0.05
C LEU A 37 5.60 -0.81 -1.17
N ILE A 38 5.62 0.12 -2.15
CA ILE A 38 4.94 0.00 -3.44
C ILE A 38 5.72 0.72 -4.54
N GLU A 39 5.59 0.22 -5.76
CA GLU A 39 6.05 0.87 -6.98
C GLU A 39 4.91 0.92 -8.00
N HIS A 40 4.69 2.09 -8.59
CA HIS A 40 3.71 2.28 -9.65
C HIS A 40 4.22 3.26 -10.69
N THR A 41 3.70 3.14 -11.91
CA THR A 41 3.74 4.22 -12.88
C THR A 41 2.52 5.13 -12.69
N ARG A 42 2.63 6.38 -13.14
CA ARG A 42 1.51 7.31 -13.20
C ARG A 42 0.32 6.63 -13.91
N PRO A 43 -0.86 6.59 -13.28
CA PRO A 43 -2.00 5.95 -13.90
C PRO A 43 -2.56 6.82 -15.03
N ALA A 44 -3.39 6.22 -15.87
CA ALA A 44 -4.09 6.95 -16.92
C ALA A 44 -4.95 8.10 -16.35
N PRO A 45 -5.16 9.18 -17.14
CA PRO A 45 -6.03 10.29 -16.73
C PRO A 45 -7.42 9.80 -16.28
N GLY A 46 -7.94 10.39 -15.20
CA GLY A 46 -9.24 10.03 -14.62
C GLY A 46 -9.17 8.94 -13.54
N VAL A 47 -8.04 8.26 -13.37
CA VAL A 47 -7.83 7.36 -12.22
C VAL A 47 -7.56 8.20 -10.98
N THR A 48 -8.36 7.98 -9.94
CA THR A 48 -8.21 8.65 -8.64
C THR A 48 -7.67 7.74 -7.55
N TYR A 49 -7.61 6.43 -7.79
CA TYR A 49 -7.22 5.43 -6.81
C TYR A 49 -6.39 4.30 -7.43
N VAL A 50 -5.26 3.99 -6.79
CA VAL A 50 -4.37 2.89 -7.14
C VAL A 50 -4.24 1.97 -5.93
N GLY A 51 -4.63 0.70 -6.09
CA GLY A 51 -4.46 -0.32 -5.08
C GLY A 51 -3.01 -0.79 -4.99
N ASN A 52 -2.60 -1.37 -3.85
CA ASN A 52 -1.24 -1.87 -3.61
C ASN A 52 -0.88 -3.16 -4.38
N GLY A 53 -1.58 -3.48 -5.48
CA GLY A 53 -1.36 -4.67 -6.32
C GLY A 53 -1.58 -6.03 -5.64
N LYS A 54 -1.81 -6.07 -4.31
CA LYS A 54 -1.96 -7.31 -3.55
C LYS A 54 -3.44 -7.63 -3.35
N PRO A 55 -3.89 -8.85 -3.70
CA PRO A 55 -5.24 -9.29 -3.37
C PRO A 55 -5.52 -9.09 -1.87
N ARG A 56 -6.79 -8.86 -1.49
CA ARG A 56 -7.16 -8.93 -0.08
C ARG A 56 -6.68 -10.29 0.45
N GLY A 57 -5.83 -10.27 1.46
CA GLY A 57 -5.45 -11.50 2.17
C GLY A 57 -6.71 -12.21 2.68
N SER A 58 -6.61 -13.53 2.85
CA SER A 58 -7.65 -14.31 3.51
C SER A 58 -8.01 -13.67 4.85
N HIS A 59 -9.31 -13.57 5.13
CA HIS A 59 -9.78 -13.16 6.45
C HIS A 59 -9.22 -14.18 7.46
N PRO A 60 -8.59 -13.75 8.58
CA PRO A 60 -8.17 -14.68 9.61
C PRO A 60 -9.41 -15.48 10.03
N THR A 61 -9.41 -16.79 9.79
CA THR A 61 -10.36 -17.66 10.49
C THR A 61 -10.08 -17.50 11.98
N PRO A 62 -11.10 -17.34 12.83
CA PRO A 62 -10.89 -17.43 14.26
C PRO A 62 -10.13 -18.73 14.53
N GLN A 63 -8.98 -18.64 15.20
CA GLN A 63 -8.34 -19.85 15.72
C GLN A 63 -9.37 -20.50 16.62
N GLU A 64 -9.73 -21.74 16.29
CA GLU A 64 -10.52 -22.58 17.17
C GLU A 64 -9.80 -22.60 18.52
N THR A 65 -10.36 -21.89 19.51
CA THR A 65 -9.83 -21.90 20.87
C THR A 65 -9.79 -23.35 21.32
N SER A 66 -8.59 -23.82 21.72
CA SER A 66 -8.42 -25.15 22.29
C SER A 66 -9.44 -25.37 23.41
N PRO A 67 -10.07 -26.56 23.51
CA PRO A 67 -11.06 -26.80 24.54
C PRO A 67 -10.39 -26.64 25.91
N MET A 68 -10.94 -25.73 26.72
CA MET A 68 -10.58 -25.64 28.13
C MET A 68 -10.94 -26.99 28.78
N SER A 69 -9.96 -27.64 29.42
CA SER A 69 -10.17 -28.87 30.21
C SER A 69 -10.96 -28.62 31.47
#